data_AF-A0A7K1LDU0-F1
#
_entry.id   AF-A0A7K1LDU0-F1
#
_cell.length_a   1.000
_cell.length_b   1.000
_cell.length_c   1.000
_cell.angle_alpha   90.00
_cell.angle_beta   90.00
_cell.angle_gamma   90.00
#
_symmetry.space_group_name_H-M   'P 1'
#
loop_
_entity.id
_entity.type
_entity.pdbx_description
1 polymer ?
#
loop_
_entity_poly.entity_id
_entity_poly.type
_entity_poly.pdbx_seq_one_letter_code
_entity_poly.pdbx_strand_id
1 'polypeptide(L)'
;MRVRVVFVAEQDFDGTLVKELTVDAARLVLVGARGEALCDVPVASVRVVDRGPEVRTAELKGRSANHGRAWTREDREKLARLYGAKASMRELMEALGRTRGGIRSELVKLGLVERKQASRGEDGDG
;
A
#
# COMPACT_ATOMS: atom_id res chain seq x y z
N MET A 1 -23.52 6.11 -7.11
CA MET A 1 -22.15 5.53 -7.06
C MET A 1 -21.34 6.55 -6.32
N ARG A 2 -20.80 6.21 -5.14
CA ARG A 2 -20.16 7.18 -4.26
C ARG A 2 -18.66 7.24 -4.56
N VAL A 3 -18.16 8.38 -5.00
CA VAL A 3 -16.73 8.60 -5.25
C VAL A 3 -16.17 9.56 -4.20
N ARG A 4 -14.98 9.23 -3.70
CA ARG A 4 -14.27 9.99 -2.66
C ARG A 4 -12.96 10.53 -3.23
N VAL A 5 -12.76 11.83 -3.12
CA VAL A 5 -11.60 12.57 -3.61
C VAL A 5 -10.83 13.13 -2.41
N VAL A 6 -9.54 12.80 -2.32
CA VAL A 6 -8.63 13.29 -1.27
C VAL A 6 -7.62 14.21 -1.93
N PHE A 7 -7.48 15.42 -1.40
CA PHE A 7 -6.52 16.40 -1.91
C PHE A 7 -5.19 16.26 -1.18
N VAL A 8 -4.09 16.36 -1.94
CA VAL A 8 -2.72 16.29 -1.38
C VAL A 8 -2.32 17.53 -0.58
N ALA A 9 -3.07 18.63 -0.74
CA ALA A 9 -2.98 19.86 0.04
C ALA A 9 -4.39 20.39 0.28
N GLU A 10 -4.59 21.21 1.32
CA GLU A 10 -5.89 21.85 1.59
C GLU A 10 -6.34 22.65 0.37
N GLN A 11 -7.60 22.48 -0.01
CA GLN A 11 -8.21 23.24 -1.10
C GLN A 11 -9.22 24.21 -0.51
N ASP A 12 -9.13 25.47 -0.90
CA ASP A 12 -10.12 26.48 -0.59
C ASP A 12 -11.25 26.43 -1.63
N PHE A 13 -12.48 26.23 -1.13
CA PHE A 13 -13.70 26.35 -1.90
C PHE A 13 -14.53 27.46 -1.28
N ASP A 14 -14.42 28.68 -1.82
CA ASP A 14 -15.18 29.85 -1.38
C ASP A 14 -15.02 30.12 0.14
N GLY A 15 -13.77 30.10 0.62
CA GLY A 15 -13.43 30.31 2.03
C GLY A 15 -13.62 29.08 2.92
N THR A 16 -14.03 27.93 2.36
CA THR A 16 -14.12 26.66 3.08
C THR A 16 -12.96 25.75 2.71
N LEU A 17 -12.10 25.46 3.68
CA LEU A 17 -10.99 24.54 3.52
C LEU A 17 -11.47 23.08 3.59
N VAL A 18 -11.24 22.32 2.51
CA VAL A 18 -11.68 20.92 2.40
C VAL A 18 -10.49 19.99 2.20
N LYS A 19 -10.44 18.89 2.97
CA LYS A 19 -9.45 17.80 2.84
C LYS A 19 -10.02 16.57 2.11
N GLU A 20 -11.34 16.39 2.16
CA GLU A 20 -12.05 15.25 1.57
C GLU A 20 -13.36 15.70 0.94
N LEU A 21 -13.62 15.28 -0.30
CA LEU A 21 -14.87 15.50 -1.02
C LEU A 21 -15.51 14.16 -1.40
N THR A 22 -16.79 13.98 -1.06
CA THR A 22 -17.59 12.83 -1.51
C THR A 22 -18.63 13.29 -2.51
N VAL A 23 -18.68 12.63 -3.67
CA VAL A 23 -19.61 12.92 -4.76
C VAL A 23 -20.54 11.73 -5.00
N ASP A 24 -21.85 12.00 -4.97
CA ASP A 24 -22.89 11.04 -5.33
C ASP A 24 -23.69 11.58 -6.53
N ALA A 25 -23.01 11.64 -7.68
CA ALA A 25 -23.55 12.16 -8.92
C ALA A 25 -22.99 11.38 -10.13
N ALA A 26 -23.67 11.47 -11.26
CA ALA A 26 -23.25 10.81 -12.50
C ALA A 26 -22.00 11.44 -13.13
N ARG A 27 -21.72 12.72 -12.81
CA ARG A 27 -20.59 13.50 -13.32
C ARG A 27 -19.92 14.27 -12.20
N LEU A 28 -18.61 14.46 -12.33
CA LEU A 28 -17.82 15.37 -11.51
C LEU A 28 -17.50 16.60 -12.36
N VAL A 29 -17.97 17.76 -11.91
CA VAL A 29 -17.62 19.05 -12.53
C VAL A 29 -16.85 19.88 -11.51
N LEU A 30 -15.63 20.30 -11.85
CA LEU A 30 -14.87 21.29 -11.11
C LEU A 30 -14.97 22.61 -11.85
N VAL A 31 -15.41 23.66 -11.16
CA VAL A 31 -15.60 24.99 -11.74
C VAL A 31 -14.59 25.94 -11.09
N GLY A 32 -13.92 26.75 -11.92
CA GLY A 32 -12.98 27.77 -11.48
C GLY A 32 -13.69 29.00 -10.92
N ALA A 33 -12.92 29.90 -10.30
CA ALA A 33 -13.44 31.11 -9.68
C ALA A 33 -14.17 32.07 -10.64
N ARG A 34 -13.99 31.91 -11.96
CA ARG A 34 -14.68 32.72 -12.99
C ARG A 34 -15.84 31.97 -13.66
N GLY A 35 -16.25 30.83 -13.10
CA GLY A 35 -17.35 30.02 -13.61
C GLY A 35 -16.97 29.08 -14.76
N GLU A 36 -15.68 28.97 -15.11
CA GLU A 36 -15.21 28.07 -16.16
C GLU A 36 -15.13 26.61 -15.67
N ALA A 37 -15.57 25.64 -16.47
CA ALA A 37 -15.37 24.23 -16.14
C ALA A 37 -13.88 23.87 -16.31
N LEU A 38 -13.21 23.54 -15.21
CA LEU A 38 -11.83 23.07 -15.16
C LEU A 38 -11.73 21.55 -15.36
N CYS A 39 -12.77 20.81 -14.98
CA CYS A 39 -12.89 19.37 -15.16
C CYS A 39 -14.36 19.02 -15.33
N ASP A 40 -14.70 18.22 -16.33
CA ASP A 40 -16.04 17.67 -16.49
C ASP A 40 -15.94 16.23 -17.01
N VAL A 41 -15.98 15.28 -16.08
CA VAL A 41 -15.75 13.86 -16.38
C VAL A 41 -16.89 13.00 -15.86
N PRO A 42 -17.28 11.93 -16.60
CA PRO A 42 -18.14 10.90 -16.06
C PRO A 42 -17.52 10.30 -14.80
N VAL A 43 -18.33 10.01 -13.79
CA VAL A 43 -17.85 9.40 -12.53
C VAL A 43 -17.16 8.05 -12.77
N ALA A 44 -17.54 7.33 -13.82
CA ALA A 44 -16.91 6.09 -14.25
C ALA A 44 -15.44 6.24 -14.67
N SER A 45 -15.01 7.44 -15.03
CA SER A 45 -13.62 7.75 -15.40
C SER A 45 -12.76 8.17 -14.21
N VAL A 46 -13.33 8.30 -13.01
CA VAL A 46 -12.62 8.68 -11.79
C VAL A 46 -12.26 7.44 -10.99
N ARG A 47 -10.97 7.28 -10.65
CA ARG A 47 -10.49 6.18 -9.80
C ARG A 47 -10.18 6.69 -8.40
N VAL A 48 -10.54 5.89 -7.38
CA VAL A 48 -10.18 6.16 -5.99
C VAL A 48 -8.68 5.97 -5.81
N VAL A 49 -7.99 7.03 -5.39
CA VAL A 49 -6.53 7.01 -5.17
C VAL A 49 -6.19 6.76 -3.69
N ASP A 50 -7.12 7.06 -2.78
CA ASP A 50 -6.97 6.84 -1.34
C ASP A 50 -8.29 6.37 -0.71
N ARG A 51 -8.24 5.29 0.06
CA ARG A 51 -9.41 4.71 0.76
C ARG A 51 -9.43 5.05 2.25
N GLY A 52 -8.51 5.87 2.74
CA GLY A 52 -8.51 6.37 4.12
C GLY A 52 -7.70 5.52 5.10
N PRO A 53 -7.42 6.07 6.29
CA PRO A 53 -6.57 5.46 7.30
C PRO A 53 -7.11 4.13 7.82
N GLU A 54 -8.43 3.96 7.90
CA GLU A 54 -9.11 2.75 8.34
C GLU A 54 -8.86 1.56 7.41
N VAL A 55 -8.92 1.78 6.09
CA VAL A 55 -8.61 0.74 5.09
C VAL A 55 -7.12 0.44 5.11
N ARG A 56 -6.25 1.46 5.20
CA ARG A 56 -4.80 1.26 5.32
C ARG A 56 -4.42 0.44 6.56
N THR A 57 -5.08 0.69 7.69
CA THR A 57 -4.82 -0.02 8.96
C THR A 57 -5.32 -1.47 8.89
N ALA A 58 -6.48 -1.70 8.28
CA ALA A 58 -6.98 -3.05 8.02
C ALA A 58 -6.09 -3.83 7.03
N GLU A 59 -5.60 -3.17 5.97
CA GLU A 59 -4.65 -3.75 5.00
C GLU A 59 -3.30 -4.07 5.67
N LEU A 60 -2.79 -3.18 6.54
CA LEU A 60 -1.58 -3.44 7.33
C LEU A 60 -1.77 -4.62 8.29
N LYS A 61 -2.92 -4.70 8.98
CA LYS A 61 -3.27 -5.84 9.84
C LYS A 61 -3.38 -7.15 9.05
N GLY A 62 -3.96 -7.10 7.85
CA GLY A 62 -4.06 -8.26 6.94
C GLY A 62 -2.70 -8.70 6.40
N ARG A 63 -1.81 -7.76 6.07
CA ARG A 63 -0.43 -8.02 5.60
C ARG A 63 0.47 -8.66 6.66
N SER A 64 0.08 -8.63 7.92
CA SER A 64 0.77 -9.31 9.02
C SER A 64 -0.09 -10.37 9.70
N ALA A 65 -1.14 -10.89 9.04
CA ALA A 65 -2.07 -11.87 9.62
C ALA A 65 -1.35 -13.12 10.15
N ASN A 66 -0.19 -13.46 9.57
CA ASN A 66 0.63 -14.58 10.00
C ASN A 66 1.87 -14.16 10.81
N HIS A 67 1.93 -12.94 11.34
CA HIS A 67 3.05 -12.53 12.20
C HIS A 67 3.15 -13.45 13.43
N GLY A 68 4.33 -14.01 13.70
CA GLY A 68 4.56 -14.94 14.81
C GLY A 68 4.13 -16.40 14.59
N ARG A 69 3.39 -16.74 13.51
CA ARG A 69 3.04 -18.15 13.22
C ARG A 69 4.26 -18.95 12.73
N ALA A 70 4.28 -20.26 12.96
CA ALA A 70 5.29 -21.13 12.35
C ALA A 70 5.20 -21.10 10.81
N TRP A 71 6.31 -21.30 10.10
CA TRP A 71 6.33 -21.49 8.65
C TRP A 71 5.94 -22.93 8.32
N THR A 72 4.86 -23.11 7.57
CA THR A 72 4.45 -24.44 7.10
C THR A 72 5.23 -24.85 5.86
N ARG A 73 5.14 -26.13 5.49
CA ARG A 73 5.70 -26.63 4.22
C ARG A 73 5.06 -25.91 3.02
N GLU A 74 3.75 -25.73 3.06
CA GLU A 74 2.98 -25.02 2.04
C GLU A 74 3.39 -23.54 1.91
N ASP A 75 3.62 -22.84 3.02
CA ASP A 75 4.12 -21.47 3.01
C ASP A 75 5.48 -21.36 2.30
N ARG A 76 6.37 -22.33 2.54
CA ARG A 76 7.71 -22.39 1.92
C ARG A 76 7.65 -22.73 0.43
N GLU A 77 6.82 -23.69 0.05
CA GLU A 77 6.59 -24.05 -1.35
C GLU A 77 6.02 -22.85 -2.13
N LYS A 78 5.04 -22.15 -1.54
CA LYS A 78 4.45 -20.93 -2.10
C LYS A 78 5.47 -19.80 -2.20
N LEU A 79 6.30 -19.60 -1.17
CA LEU A 79 7.38 -18.61 -1.18
C LEU A 79 8.40 -18.89 -2.29
N ALA A 80 8.87 -20.14 -2.42
CA ALA A 80 9.82 -20.53 -3.46
C ALA A 80 9.25 -20.32 -4.87
N ARG A 81 7.97 -20.69 -5.08
CA ARG A 81 7.29 -20.50 -6.36
C ARG A 81 7.18 -19.03 -6.74
N LEU A 82 6.72 -18.18 -5.82
CA LEU A 82 6.55 -16.75 -6.10
C LEU A 82 7.89 -16.05 -6.28
N TYR A 83 8.91 -16.42 -5.51
CA TYR A 83 10.25 -15.89 -5.67
C TYR A 83 10.88 -16.29 -7.02
N GLY A 84 10.71 -17.56 -7.42
CA GLY A 84 11.14 -18.05 -8.74
C GLY A 84 10.43 -17.34 -9.91
N ALA A 85 9.18 -16.93 -9.71
CA ALA A 85 8.42 -16.11 -10.66
C ALA A 85 8.83 -14.62 -10.66
N LYS A 86 9.91 -14.25 -9.94
CA LYS A 86 10.40 -12.86 -9.78
C LYS A 86 9.38 -11.90 -9.18
N ALA A 87 8.45 -12.40 -8.35
CA ALA A 87 7.53 -11.55 -7.61
C ALA A 87 8.28 -10.56 -6.73
N SER A 88 7.80 -9.32 -6.68
CA SER A 88 8.35 -8.27 -5.84
C SER A 88 8.15 -8.59 -4.36
N MET A 89 8.99 -7.99 -3.49
CA MET A 89 8.87 -8.17 -2.04
C MET A 89 7.47 -7.80 -1.51
N ARG A 90 6.81 -6.81 -2.14
CA ARG A 90 5.44 -6.41 -1.78
C ARG A 90 4.43 -7.52 -2.07
N GLU A 91 4.52 -8.13 -3.25
CA GLU A 91 3.62 -9.23 -3.64
C GLU A 91 3.84 -10.47 -2.76
N LEU A 92 5.10 -10.75 -2.37
CA LEU A 92 5.41 -11.81 -1.42
C LEU A 92 4.78 -11.55 -0.03
N MET A 93 4.85 -10.31 0.46
CA MET A 93 4.23 -9.91 1.73
C MET A 93 2.71 -10.06 1.71
N GLU A 94 2.07 -9.64 0.62
CA GLU A 94 0.61 -9.74 0.44
C GLU A 94 0.16 -11.20 0.31
N ALA A 95 0.86 -12.02 -0.49
CA ALA A 95 0.48 -13.40 -0.74
C ALA A 95 0.68 -14.34 0.46
N LEU A 96 1.59 -14.00 1.38
CA LEU A 96 1.93 -14.81 2.56
C LEU A 96 1.42 -14.20 3.87
N GLY A 97 1.01 -12.93 3.87
CA GLY A 97 0.60 -12.21 5.10
C GLY A 97 1.74 -12.12 6.12
N ARG A 98 2.99 -12.00 5.64
CA ARG A 98 4.22 -11.97 6.44
C ARG A 98 4.97 -10.65 6.23
N THR A 99 5.78 -10.28 7.22
CA THR A 99 6.63 -9.10 7.13
C THR A 99 7.83 -9.34 6.19
N ARG A 100 8.38 -8.25 5.65
CA ARG A 100 9.61 -8.27 4.83
C ARG A 100 10.77 -9.00 5.50
N GLY A 101 10.96 -8.78 6.80
CA GLY A 101 12.02 -9.43 7.59
C GLY A 101 11.82 -10.95 7.68
N GLY A 102 10.58 -11.40 7.93
CA GLY A 102 10.24 -12.82 7.99
C GLY A 102 10.44 -13.53 6.64
N ILE A 103 9.99 -12.90 5.55
CA ILE A 103 10.16 -13.42 4.18
C ILE A 103 11.64 -13.51 3.83
N ARG A 104 12.43 -12.47 4.10
CA ARG A 104 13.88 -12.48 3.84
C ARG A 104 14.59 -13.59 4.63
N SER A 105 14.26 -13.74 5.91
CA SER A 105 14.83 -14.80 6.75
C SER A 105 14.53 -16.18 6.18
N GLU A 106 13.30 -16.41 5.70
CA GLU A 106 12.91 -17.71 5.16
C GLU A 106 13.51 -17.96 3.77
N LEU A 107 13.63 -16.94 2.91
CA LEU A 107 14.36 -17.05 1.64
C LEU A 107 15.83 -17.44 1.85
N VAL A 108 16.48 -16.92 2.89
CA VAL A 108 17.85 -17.33 3.27
C VAL A 108 17.88 -18.80 3.68
N LYS A 109 16.91 -19.26 4.48
CA LYS A 109 16.84 -20.68 4.90
C LYS A 109 16.58 -21.63 3.73
N LEU A 110 15.85 -21.17 2.72
CA LEU A 110 15.61 -21.91 1.48
C LEU A 110 16.80 -21.83 0.50
N GLY A 111 17.85 -21.06 0.82
CA GLY A 111 19.02 -20.89 -0.05
C GLY A 111 18.76 -20.04 -1.31
N LEU A 112 17.63 -19.34 -1.37
CA LEU A 112 17.21 -18.55 -2.54
C LEU A 112 17.81 -17.14 -2.56
N VAL A 113 18.29 -16.66 -1.40
CA VAL A 113 19.01 -15.39 -1.26
C VAL A 113 20.17 -15.53 -0.30
N GLU A 114 21.23 -14.79 -0.56
CA GLU A 114 22.37 -14.76 0.34
C GLU A 114 22.04 -13.96 1.61
N ARG A 115 22.53 -14.45 2.75
CA ARG A 115 22.49 -13.70 4.00
C ARG A 115 23.47 -12.54 3.87
N LYS A 116 22.99 -11.36 3.50
CA LYS A 116 23.79 -10.13 3.70
C LYS A 116 24.07 -10.02 5.19
N GLN A 117 25.32 -10.26 5.58
CA GLN A 117 25.79 -10.02 6.93
C GLN A 117 25.55 -8.55 7.23
N ALA A 118 24.84 -8.24 8.32
CA ALA A 118 24.88 -6.89 8.83
C ALA A 118 26.33 -6.68 9.27
N SER A 119 27.04 -5.78 8.61
CA SER A 119 28.30 -5.24 9.13
C SER A 119 27.99 -4.71 10.53
N ARG A 120 28.36 -5.48 11.54
CA ARG A 120 28.45 -5.02 12.93
C ARG A 120 29.50 -3.92 12.89
N GLY A 121 29.06 -2.67 13.05
CA GLY A 121 29.97 -1.54 13.19
C GLY A 121 30.96 -1.86 14.31
N GLU A 122 32.22 -1.87 13.94
CA GLU A 122 33.31 -1.55 14.85
C GLU A 122 33.10 -0.10 15.27
N ASP A 123 32.75 0.11 16.54
CA ASP A 123 33.05 1.35 17.26
C ASP A 123 33.31 0.89 18.69
N GLY A 124 34.59 0.88 19.08
CA GLY A 124 35.01 0.65 20.45
C GLY A 124 34.74 1.87 21.32
N ASP A 125 34.66 1.66 22.61
CA ASP A 125 35.26 2.59 23.56
C ASP A 125 35.66 1.81 24.82
N GLY A 126 36.90 2.07 25.26
CA GLY A 126 37.51 1.56 26.48
C GLY A 126 37.59 2.66 27.53
#